data_AF-E4YZU4-F1
#
_entry.id   AF-E4YZU4-F1
#
_cell.length_a   1.000
_cell.length_b   1.000
_cell.length_c   1.000
_cell.angle_alpha   90.00
_cell.angle_beta   90.00
_cell.angle_gamma   90.00
#
_symmetry.space_group_name_H-M   'P 1'
#
loop_
_entity.id
_entity.type
_entity.pdbx_description
1 polymer ?
#
loop_
_entity_poly.entity_id
_entity_poly.type
_entity_poly.pdbx_seq_one_letter_code
_entity_poly.pdbx_strand_id
1 'polypeptide(L)'
;TSICREFMMIFLHFAHEYTTTTPEPCSCTDKVKAGLSTGEKSFQKSGLLKPIYLGNTGFLLQAGTRGADKDTASYQQYLVMSRNECGQGVLDLFRFGAYRWSVLEKRAKGTTNPITNYDAFADAYYRIHADEHKKHRSITIGFRADKTLPDLTGNTSKDTYWAGLQFYHLASTFDLVNVNIMDVYNCLQMAKPVTILPGDGIDLTCDYAKCVGEEVKVGY
;
A
#
# COMPACT_ATOMS: atom_id res chain seq x y z
N THR A 1 -0.66 -59.23 21.59
CA THR A 1 0.26 -59.35 20.44
C THR A 1 -0.54 -59.61 19.19
N SER A 2 -1.07 -58.56 18.56
CA SER A 2 -1.67 -58.61 17.22
C SER A 2 -2.11 -57.21 16.79
N ILE A 3 -1.91 -56.89 15.52
CA ILE A 3 -2.61 -55.87 14.71
C ILE A 3 -2.37 -54.40 15.10
N CYS A 4 -1.26 -53.82 14.62
CA CYS A 4 -1.20 -52.39 14.27
C CYS A 4 0.07 -52.04 13.45
N ARG A 5 0.34 -52.78 12.36
CA ARG A 5 1.50 -52.50 11.49
C ARG A 5 1.23 -52.52 9.99
N GLU A 6 -0.04 -52.49 9.57
CA GLU A 6 -0.42 -52.50 8.14
C GLU A 6 -1.42 -51.38 7.79
N PHE A 7 -1.06 -50.12 8.08
CA PHE A 7 -1.77 -48.96 7.53
C PHE A 7 -0.79 -47.86 7.08
N MET A 8 0.30 -48.28 6.44
CA MET A 8 1.26 -47.34 5.84
C MET A 8 1.55 -47.72 4.38
N MET A 9 0.50 -47.82 3.57
CA MET A 9 0.61 -47.76 2.11
C MET A 9 -0.69 -47.24 1.52
N ILE A 10 -0.55 -46.40 0.49
CA ILE A 10 -1.59 -45.78 -0.34
C ILE A 10 -2.11 -44.44 0.19
N PHE A 11 -1.28 -43.40 0.06
CA PHE A 11 -1.69 -42.10 -0.48
C PHE A 11 -0.49 -41.48 -1.22
N LEU A 12 0.04 -42.22 -2.20
CA LEU A 12 0.74 -41.62 -3.35
C LEU A 12 -0.38 -41.18 -4.28
N HIS A 13 -0.68 -39.89 -4.37
CA HIS A 13 -1.24 -39.21 -5.56
C HIS A 13 -1.25 -37.69 -5.31
N PHE A 14 -0.44 -36.98 -6.11
CA PHE A 14 -0.34 -35.52 -6.26
C PHE A 14 0.18 -34.71 -5.06
N ALA A 15 1.48 -34.79 -4.81
CA ALA A 15 2.20 -33.59 -4.40
C ALA A 15 2.21 -32.64 -5.61
N HIS A 16 1.23 -31.73 -5.68
CA HIS A 16 1.41 -30.52 -6.46
C HIS A 16 2.49 -29.73 -5.72
N GLU A 17 3.71 -29.73 -6.25
CA GLU A 17 4.72 -28.74 -5.88
C GLU A 17 4.12 -27.37 -6.21
N TYR A 18 3.50 -26.74 -5.21
CA TYR A 18 3.31 -25.31 -5.23
C TYR A 18 4.70 -24.71 -5.10
N THR A 19 5.38 -24.50 -6.22
CA THR A 19 6.46 -23.52 -6.31
C THR A 19 5.84 -22.20 -5.89
N THR A 20 6.06 -21.80 -4.64
CA THR A 20 5.77 -20.45 -4.17
C THR A 20 6.81 -19.57 -4.86
N THR A 21 6.53 -19.18 -6.11
CA THR A 21 7.29 -18.12 -6.76
C THR A 21 7.01 -16.87 -5.95
N THR A 22 7.91 -16.54 -5.02
CA THR A 22 7.97 -15.19 -4.49
C THR A 22 8.13 -14.32 -5.73
N PRO A 23 7.20 -13.38 -6.03
CA PRO A 23 7.34 -12.52 -7.19
C PRO A 23 8.74 -11.91 -7.15
N GLU A 24 9.49 -12.00 -8.25
CA GLU A 24 10.80 -11.37 -8.28
C GLU A 24 10.62 -9.88 -7.94
N PRO A 25 11.37 -9.36 -6.97
CA PRO A 25 11.22 -7.97 -6.57
C PRO A 25 11.52 -7.07 -7.75
N CYS A 26 10.65 -6.11 -7.98
CA CYS A 26 10.73 -5.19 -9.11
C CYS A 26 12.07 -4.46 -9.11
N SER A 27 12.79 -4.54 -10.23
CA SER A 27 14.11 -3.95 -10.36
C SER A 27 14.04 -2.43 -10.28
N CYS A 28 14.75 -1.84 -9.31
CA CYS A 28 14.85 -0.39 -9.11
C CYS A 28 15.91 0.22 -10.06
N THR A 29 15.60 0.24 -11.35
CA THR A 29 16.50 0.79 -12.38
C THR A 29 16.54 2.31 -12.35
N ASP A 30 17.56 2.93 -12.94
CA ASP A 30 17.66 4.39 -13.03
C ASP A 30 16.46 5.02 -13.73
N LYS A 31 15.83 4.31 -14.67
CA LYS A 31 14.58 4.76 -15.33
C LYS A 31 13.41 4.81 -14.35
N VAL A 32 13.27 3.79 -13.50
CA VAL A 32 12.24 3.78 -12.43
C VAL A 32 12.50 4.91 -11.45
N LYS A 33 13.75 5.10 -11.02
CA LYS A 33 14.13 6.19 -10.09
C LYS A 33 13.83 7.57 -10.67
N ALA A 34 14.14 7.79 -11.95
CA ALA A 34 13.84 9.04 -12.65
C ALA A 34 12.33 9.27 -12.84
N GLY A 35 11.53 8.20 -12.89
CA GLY A 35 10.08 8.26 -12.98
C GLY A 35 9.35 8.56 -11.66
N LEU A 36 10.04 8.57 -10.52
CA LEU A 36 9.43 8.84 -9.22
C LEU A 36 9.05 10.32 -9.08
N SER A 37 7.75 10.61 -9.07
CA SER A 37 7.23 11.94 -8.74
C SER A 37 7.15 12.12 -7.22
N THR A 38 8.13 12.80 -6.63
CA THR A 38 8.21 13.04 -5.18
C THR A 38 7.89 14.49 -4.76
N GLY A 39 7.41 15.31 -5.71
CA GLY A 39 7.16 16.74 -5.50
C GLY A 39 5.96 17.05 -4.61
N GLU A 40 5.12 16.04 -4.35
CA GLU A 40 3.98 16.18 -3.46
C GLU A 40 4.40 16.21 -1.98
N LYS A 41 3.91 17.22 -1.27
CA LYS A 41 4.02 17.27 0.20
C LYS A 41 3.09 16.22 0.82
N SER A 42 3.29 15.94 2.11
CA SER A 42 2.40 15.06 2.87
C SER A 42 0.92 15.41 2.71
N PHE A 43 0.05 14.43 2.87
CA PHE A 43 -1.39 14.63 2.64
C PHE A 43 -2.00 15.75 3.49
N GLN A 44 -1.54 15.91 4.74
CA GLN A 44 -1.94 17.00 5.63
C GLN A 44 -1.64 18.36 5.00
N LYS A 45 -0.40 18.57 4.51
CA LYS A 45 0.05 19.83 3.92
C LYS A 45 -0.61 20.09 2.56
N SER A 46 -0.98 19.03 1.86
CA SER A 46 -1.59 19.11 0.53
C SER A 46 -3.12 19.18 0.56
N GLY A 47 -3.75 18.94 1.72
CA GLY A 47 -5.20 18.89 1.88
C GLY A 47 -5.84 17.76 1.06
N LEU A 48 -5.14 16.64 0.91
CA LEU A 48 -5.50 15.56 -0.02
C LEU A 48 -6.17 14.35 0.64
N LEU A 49 -6.16 14.27 1.96
CA LEU A 49 -6.78 13.18 2.71
C LEU A 49 -7.95 13.72 3.54
N LYS A 50 -9.13 13.12 3.40
CA LYS A 50 -10.34 13.45 4.16
C LYS A 50 -10.98 12.17 4.69
N PRO A 51 -11.36 12.10 5.97
CA PRO A 51 -12.06 10.95 6.49
C PRO A 51 -13.52 10.93 6.00
N ILE A 52 -14.00 9.74 5.63
CA ILE A 52 -15.41 9.50 5.32
C ILE A 52 -16.07 8.69 6.42
N TYR A 53 -15.38 7.64 6.85
CA TYR A 53 -15.79 6.81 7.96
C TYR A 53 -14.58 6.50 8.83
N LEU A 54 -14.72 6.77 10.12
CA LEU A 54 -13.73 6.37 11.12
C LEU A 54 -14.33 5.31 12.04
N GLY A 55 -13.89 4.06 11.90
CA GLY A 55 -14.29 2.96 12.75
C GLY A 55 -13.22 2.62 13.79
N ASN A 56 -13.55 1.72 14.70
CA ASN A 56 -12.62 1.24 15.73
C ASN A 56 -11.52 0.33 15.15
N THR A 57 -11.78 -0.25 13.97
CA THR A 57 -10.97 -1.33 13.37
C THR A 57 -10.39 -0.97 12.01
N GLY A 58 -10.68 0.23 11.53
CA GLY A 58 -10.36 0.62 10.17
C GLY A 58 -11.09 1.89 9.75
N PHE A 59 -10.70 2.38 8.59
CA PHE A 59 -11.14 3.66 8.05
C PHE A 59 -11.47 3.55 6.56
N LEU A 60 -12.40 4.40 6.14
CA LEU A 60 -12.57 4.76 4.73
C LEU A 60 -12.24 6.24 4.55
N LEU A 61 -11.28 6.52 3.68
CA LEU A 61 -10.72 7.84 3.45
C LEU A 61 -10.91 8.25 2.00
N GLN A 62 -11.25 9.52 1.76
CA GLN A 62 -10.98 10.15 0.46
C GLN A 62 -9.50 10.50 0.42
N ALA A 63 -8.78 10.05 -0.60
CA ALA A 63 -7.43 10.47 -0.88
C ALA A 63 -7.35 11.07 -2.28
N GLY A 64 -6.28 11.81 -2.56
CA GLY A 64 -6.00 12.28 -3.91
C GLY A 64 -4.51 12.36 -4.16
N THR A 65 -4.14 12.33 -5.43
CA THR A 65 -2.75 12.41 -5.91
C THR A 65 -2.65 13.54 -6.93
N ARG A 66 -1.59 14.36 -6.85
CA ARG A 66 -1.31 15.42 -7.83
C ARG A 66 -0.38 14.94 -8.94
N GLY A 67 0.25 13.79 -8.78
CA GLY A 67 1.11 13.17 -9.78
C GLY A 67 0.33 12.50 -10.92
N ALA A 68 -0.98 12.32 -10.76
CA ALA A 68 -1.90 11.85 -11.78
C ALA A 68 -3.18 12.71 -11.75
N ASP A 69 -3.81 12.91 -12.91
CA ASP A 69 -5.08 13.61 -13.05
C ASP A 69 -6.21 12.65 -13.48
N LYS A 70 -7.39 13.21 -13.75
CA LYS A 70 -8.56 12.43 -14.19
C LYS A 70 -8.35 11.70 -15.53
N ASP A 71 -7.45 12.20 -16.38
CA ASP A 71 -7.18 11.69 -17.73
C ASP A 71 -6.01 10.70 -17.74
N THR A 72 -5.26 10.64 -16.64
CA THR A 72 -4.22 9.64 -16.42
C THR A 72 -4.87 8.27 -16.21
N ALA A 73 -4.80 7.43 -17.25
CA ALA A 73 -5.38 6.10 -17.26
C ALA A 73 -4.63 5.13 -16.33
N SER A 74 -3.30 5.07 -16.43
CA SER A 74 -2.51 4.11 -15.66
C SER A 74 -1.43 4.83 -14.85
N TYR A 75 -1.25 4.45 -13.59
CA TYR A 75 -0.18 4.95 -12.71
C TYR A 75 -0.03 4.03 -11.50
N GLN A 76 1.03 4.22 -10.73
CA GLN A 76 1.15 3.68 -9.37
C GLN A 76 1.30 4.79 -8.36
N GLN A 77 0.79 4.54 -7.16
CA GLN A 77 0.87 5.46 -6.05
C GLN A 77 1.33 4.73 -4.80
N TYR A 78 2.32 5.31 -4.15
CA TYR A 78 2.91 4.83 -2.92
C TYR A 78 2.75 5.84 -1.80
N LEU A 79 2.60 5.33 -0.59
CA LEU A 79 2.52 6.10 0.64
C LEU A 79 3.73 5.75 1.51
N VAL A 80 4.65 6.69 1.67
CA VAL A 80 5.84 6.51 2.51
C VAL A 80 5.58 7.12 3.88
N MET A 81 5.51 6.26 4.89
CA MET A 81 5.21 6.59 6.28
C MET A 81 6.49 6.51 7.12
N SER A 82 6.94 7.64 7.67
CA SER A 82 8.18 7.69 8.45
C SER A 82 7.95 7.37 9.92
N ARG A 83 8.93 6.72 10.56
CA ARG A 83 8.92 6.51 12.01
C ARG A 83 8.89 7.83 12.79
N ASN A 84 9.51 8.89 12.25
CA ASN A 84 9.55 10.19 12.92
C ASN A 84 8.13 10.75 13.16
N GLU A 85 7.26 10.63 12.16
CA GLU A 85 5.89 11.13 12.23
C GLU A 85 4.91 10.10 12.83
N CYS A 86 5.11 8.81 12.53
CA CYS A 86 4.15 7.76 12.86
C CYS A 86 4.44 7.02 14.17
N GLY A 87 5.66 7.12 14.70
CA GLY A 87 6.12 6.27 15.80
C GLY A 87 6.41 4.82 15.36
N GLN A 88 7.06 4.06 16.24
CA GLN A 88 7.48 2.69 15.92
C GLN A 88 6.29 1.70 15.89
N GLY A 89 5.34 1.84 16.82
CA GLY A 89 4.21 0.90 16.92
C GLY A 89 3.34 0.89 15.66
N VAL A 90 3.11 2.05 15.03
CA VAL A 90 2.34 2.12 13.78
C VAL A 90 3.10 1.43 12.65
N LEU A 91 4.43 1.60 12.55
CA LEU A 91 5.25 0.88 11.58
C LEU A 91 5.17 -0.64 11.81
N ASP A 92 5.19 -1.08 13.07
CA ASP A 92 5.08 -2.50 13.42
C ASP A 92 3.70 -3.09 13.08
N LEU A 93 2.62 -2.30 13.14
CA LEU A 93 1.30 -2.73 12.66
C LEU A 93 1.29 -3.03 11.16
N PHE A 94 1.95 -2.21 10.34
CA PHE A 94 2.04 -2.50 8.90
C PHE A 94 3.06 -3.58 8.58
N ARG A 95 4.08 -3.77 9.43
CA ARG A 95 5.11 -4.79 9.21
C ARG A 95 4.66 -6.20 9.60
N PHE A 96 3.94 -6.31 10.72
CA PHE A 96 3.62 -7.58 11.36
C PHE A 96 2.12 -7.78 11.59
N GLY A 97 1.34 -6.70 11.59
CA GLY A 97 -0.11 -6.78 11.78
C GLY A 97 -0.82 -7.30 10.55
N ALA A 98 -1.88 -8.07 10.77
CA ALA A 98 -2.79 -8.45 9.70
C ALA A 98 -3.67 -7.25 9.35
N TYR A 99 -3.45 -6.63 8.19
CA TYR A 99 -4.29 -5.56 7.68
C TYR A 99 -4.70 -5.83 6.23
N ARG A 100 -5.76 -5.15 5.79
CA ARG A 100 -6.17 -5.07 4.40
C ARG A 100 -6.13 -3.63 3.95
N TRP A 101 -5.30 -3.38 2.96
CA TRP A 101 -5.32 -2.16 2.16
C TRP A 101 -6.22 -2.38 0.95
N SER A 102 -7.13 -1.45 0.71
CA SER A 102 -7.99 -1.48 -0.47
C SER A 102 -8.09 -0.08 -1.07
N VAL A 103 -8.11 -0.04 -2.40
CA VAL A 103 -8.28 1.20 -3.14
C VAL A 103 -9.39 1.01 -4.14
N LEU A 104 -10.28 2.00 -4.18
CA LEU A 104 -11.45 2.00 -5.04
C LEU A 104 -11.54 3.38 -5.67
N GLU A 105 -12.02 3.45 -6.89
CA GLU A 105 -12.30 4.75 -7.49
C GLU A 105 -13.41 5.48 -6.72
N LYS A 106 -13.42 6.82 -6.84
CA LYS A 106 -14.55 7.62 -6.38
C LYS A 106 -15.60 7.68 -7.49
N ARG A 107 -16.85 7.29 -7.19
CA ARG A 107 -17.97 7.38 -8.14
C ARG A 107 -19.02 8.40 -7.75
N ALA A 108 -19.72 8.92 -8.75
CA ALA A 108 -20.98 9.61 -8.57
C ALA A 108 -22.07 8.60 -8.16
N LYS A 109 -23.03 9.06 -7.38
CA LYS A 109 -24.17 8.22 -6.97
C LYS A 109 -24.97 7.81 -8.21
N GLY A 110 -25.22 6.50 -8.37
CA GLY A 110 -26.08 5.97 -9.45
C GLY A 110 -25.35 5.46 -10.70
N THR A 111 -24.01 5.44 -10.73
CA THR A 111 -23.24 4.90 -11.87
C THR A 111 -23.33 3.37 -11.93
N THR A 112 -23.78 2.81 -13.06
CA THR A 112 -23.96 1.36 -13.29
C THR A 112 -22.90 0.72 -14.18
N ASN A 113 -21.97 1.50 -14.73
CA ASN A 113 -20.87 0.97 -15.54
C ASN A 113 -20.00 0.01 -14.70
N PRO A 114 -19.46 -1.06 -15.30
CA PRO A 114 -18.43 -1.85 -14.64
C PRO A 114 -17.21 -0.97 -14.39
N ILE A 115 -16.68 -0.96 -13.17
CA ILE A 115 -15.30 -0.52 -12.93
C ILE A 115 -14.56 -1.59 -12.14
N THR A 116 -13.25 -1.67 -12.33
CA THR A 116 -12.26 -1.94 -11.28
C THR A 116 -10.87 -1.89 -11.88
N ASN A 117 -10.19 -0.76 -11.78
CA ASN A 117 -8.76 -0.74 -12.08
C ASN A 117 -8.00 0.07 -11.04
N TYR A 118 -8.28 -0.22 -9.78
CA TYR A 118 -7.43 0.12 -8.67
C TYR A 118 -7.13 -1.19 -7.95
N ASP A 119 -5.86 -1.47 -7.74
CA ASP A 119 -5.41 -2.73 -7.18
C ASP A 119 -4.32 -2.43 -6.15
N ALA A 120 -4.65 -2.70 -4.90
CA ALA A 120 -3.75 -2.53 -3.77
C ALA A 120 -2.66 -3.60 -3.83
N PHE A 121 -1.40 -3.20 -3.69
CA PHE A 121 -0.34 -4.18 -3.51
C PHE A 121 -0.50 -4.86 -2.15
N ALA A 122 -0.24 -6.16 -2.12
CA ALA A 122 -0.45 -6.99 -0.93
C ALA A 122 0.55 -6.68 0.17
N ASP A 123 1.78 -6.33 -0.21
CA ASP A 123 2.91 -6.24 0.71
C ASP A 123 3.25 -4.79 1.07
N ALA A 124 3.72 -4.62 2.31
CA ALA A 124 4.40 -3.41 2.75
C ALA A 124 5.91 -3.60 2.66
N TYR A 125 6.63 -2.56 2.24
CA TYR A 125 8.08 -2.52 2.38
C TYR A 125 8.51 -1.80 3.66
N TYR A 126 9.27 -2.47 4.51
CA TYR A 126 9.87 -1.88 5.72
C TYR A 126 11.35 -1.54 5.49
N ARG A 127 11.68 -0.25 5.42
CA ARG A 127 13.06 0.22 5.34
C ARG A 127 13.70 0.22 6.72
N ILE A 128 14.79 -0.52 6.86
CA ILE A 128 15.64 -0.51 8.04
C ILE A 128 17.10 -0.75 7.64
N HIS A 129 17.95 0.24 7.90
CA HIS A 129 19.39 0.14 7.73
C HIS A 129 20.07 0.29 9.09
N ALA A 130 21.12 -0.50 9.35
CA ALA A 130 21.79 -0.55 10.65
C ALA A 130 22.62 0.72 10.93
N ASP A 131 23.08 1.38 9.87
CA ASP A 131 23.86 2.61 9.84
C ASP A 131 23.00 3.88 9.83
N GLU A 132 21.68 3.77 9.67
CA GLU A 132 20.76 4.91 9.68
C GLU A 132 20.18 5.18 11.08
N HIS A 133 20.02 6.46 11.43
CA HIS A 133 19.31 6.83 12.65
C HIS A 133 17.88 6.28 12.64
N LYS A 134 17.41 5.77 13.79
CA LYS A 134 16.11 5.06 13.87
C LYS A 134 14.94 5.85 13.29
N LYS A 135 14.96 7.19 13.40
CA LYS A 135 13.91 8.09 12.85
C LYS A 135 13.74 7.99 11.31
N HIS A 136 14.75 7.52 10.58
CA HIS A 136 14.73 7.37 9.12
C HIS A 136 14.04 6.08 8.64
N ARG A 137 13.70 5.17 9.56
CA ARG A 137 12.92 3.97 9.23
C ARG A 137 11.56 4.36 8.67
N SER A 138 11.06 3.58 7.72
CA SER A 138 9.77 3.83 7.09
C SER A 138 9.04 2.54 6.71
N ILE A 139 7.73 2.69 6.51
CA ILE A 139 6.89 1.72 5.79
C ILE A 139 6.45 2.35 4.48
N THR A 140 6.45 1.57 3.41
CA THR A 140 5.90 1.95 2.11
C THR A 140 4.84 0.94 1.72
N ILE A 141 3.62 1.42 1.44
CA ILE A 141 2.52 0.66 0.85
C ILE A 141 2.08 1.33 -0.44
N GLY A 142 1.46 0.60 -1.35
CA GLY A 142 1.04 1.19 -2.62
C GLY A 142 -0.15 0.52 -3.28
N PHE A 143 -0.50 1.05 -4.43
CA PHE A 143 -1.49 0.50 -5.34
C PHE A 143 -1.15 0.89 -6.78
N ARG A 144 -1.70 0.14 -7.73
CA ARG A 144 -1.75 0.53 -9.15
C ARG A 144 -3.16 0.97 -9.52
N ALA A 145 -3.23 1.95 -10.40
CA ALA A 145 -4.43 2.30 -11.12
C ALA A 145 -4.23 1.97 -12.61
N ASP A 146 -5.23 1.40 -13.26
CA ASP A 146 -5.21 1.06 -14.69
C ASP A 146 -6.56 1.33 -15.37
N LYS A 147 -7.08 2.55 -15.21
CA LYS A 147 -8.45 2.96 -15.54
C LYS A 147 -8.79 2.69 -17.02
N THR A 148 -9.92 2.03 -17.23
CA THR A 148 -10.48 1.72 -18.56
C THR A 148 -11.24 2.92 -19.12
N LEU A 149 -11.68 3.82 -18.24
CA LEU A 149 -12.34 5.08 -18.57
C LEU A 149 -11.79 6.19 -17.65
N PRO A 150 -11.66 7.43 -18.14
CA PRO A 150 -11.32 8.58 -17.31
C PRO A 150 -12.29 8.74 -16.13
N ASP A 151 -11.78 9.19 -14.97
CA ASP A 151 -12.63 9.46 -13.80
C ASP A 151 -13.47 10.72 -14.06
N LEU A 152 -14.75 10.52 -14.40
CA LEU A 152 -15.70 11.60 -14.67
C LEU A 152 -16.02 12.44 -13.42
N THR A 153 -15.65 11.98 -12.22
CA THR A 153 -15.76 12.72 -10.97
C THR A 153 -14.44 13.34 -10.51
N GLY A 154 -13.35 13.04 -11.22
CA GLY A 154 -12.02 13.55 -10.99
C GLY A 154 -11.89 15.02 -11.38
N ASN A 155 -10.88 15.68 -10.81
CA ASN A 155 -10.54 17.06 -11.16
C ASN A 155 -9.44 17.03 -12.24
N THR A 156 -9.37 18.05 -13.11
CA THR A 156 -8.29 18.20 -14.10
C THR A 156 -6.89 18.36 -13.50
N SER A 157 -6.79 18.57 -12.18
CA SER A 157 -5.52 18.80 -11.48
C SER A 157 -5.07 17.67 -10.56
N LYS A 158 -5.94 16.68 -10.32
CA LYS A 158 -5.65 15.56 -9.43
C LYS A 158 -6.66 14.44 -9.59
N ASP A 159 -6.16 13.23 -9.44
CA ASP A 159 -7.00 12.06 -9.29
C ASP A 159 -7.49 11.90 -7.84
N THR A 160 -8.70 11.39 -7.65
CA THR A 160 -9.31 11.23 -6.32
C THR A 160 -9.87 9.82 -6.17
N TYR A 161 -9.52 9.15 -5.07
CA TYR A 161 -9.88 7.76 -4.84
C TYR A 161 -10.32 7.53 -3.39
N TRP A 162 -11.00 6.40 -3.16
CA TRP A 162 -11.31 5.89 -1.84
C TRP A 162 -10.21 4.93 -1.38
N ALA A 163 -9.64 5.21 -0.22
CA ALA A 163 -8.64 4.40 0.46
C ALA A 163 -9.27 3.73 1.68
N GLY A 164 -9.35 2.41 1.67
CA GLY A 164 -9.80 1.58 2.78
C GLY A 164 -8.61 0.95 3.50
N LEU A 165 -8.60 1.05 4.83
CA LEU A 165 -7.65 0.35 5.67
C LEU A 165 -8.40 -0.36 6.79
N GLN A 166 -8.25 -1.68 6.87
CA GLN A 166 -8.90 -2.50 7.90
C GLN A 166 -7.84 -3.36 8.60
N PHE A 167 -7.84 -3.40 9.92
CA PHE A 167 -6.98 -4.28 10.71
C PHE A 167 -7.78 -5.50 11.19
N TYR A 168 -7.16 -6.67 11.12
CA TYR A 168 -7.67 -7.93 11.65
C TYR A 168 -6.99 -8.23 13.00
N HIS A 169 -7.73 -8.82 13.94
CA HIS A 169 -7.22 -9.17 15.28
C HIS A 169 -6.74 -7.96 16.12
N LEU A 170 -7.64 -6.98 16.31
CA LEU A 170 -7.31 -5.70 16.94
C LEU A 170 -6.82 -5.76 18.38
N ALA A 171 -7.53 -6.47 19.26
CA ALA A 171 -7.28 -6.35 20.69
C ALA A 171 -5.86 -6.78 21.06
N SER A 172 -5.36 -7.88 20.49
CA SER A 172 -3.98 -8.31 20.78
C SER A 172 -2.94 -7.42 20.10
N THR A 173 -3.14 -7.04 18.84
CA THR A 173 -2.04 -6.43 18.06
C THR A 173 -1.86 -4.95 18.41
N PHE A 174 -2.94 -4.19 18.60
CA PHE A 174 -2.88 -2.77 18.96
C PHE A 174 -2.41 -2.57 20.40
N ASP A 175 -2.86 -3.42 21.34
CA ASP A 175 -2.42 -3.37 22.73
C ASP A 175 -0.94 -3.76 22.88
N LEU A 176 -0.46 -4.75 22.11
CA LEU A 176 0.95 -5.17 22.11
C LEU A 176 1.91 -4.07 21.64
N VAL A 177 1.48 -3.24 20.68
CA VAL A 177 2.30 -2.14 20.14
C VAL A 177 1.96 -0.77 20.72
N ASN A 178 1.01 -0.71 21.68
CA ASN A 178 0.51 0.51 22.33
C ASN A 178 0.13 1.60 21.31
N VAL A 179 -0.70 1.22 20.34
CA VAL A 179 -1.20 2.10 19.28
C VAL A 179 -2.72 2.07 19.29
N ASN A 180 -3.35 3.20 19.00
CA ASN A 180 -4.78 3.25 18.71
C ASN A 180 -5.04 3.60 17.23
N ILE A 181 -6.29 3.46 16.80
CA ILE A 181 -6.68 3.69 15.40
C ILE A 181 -6.40 5.14 14.95
N MET A 182 -6.51 6.13 15.85
CA MET A 182 -6.21 7.53 15.53
C MET A 182 -4.72 7.78 15.28
N ASP A 183 -3.81 7.05 15.93
CA ASP A 183 -2.38 7.16 15.64
C ASP A 183 -2.08 6.71 14.20
N VAL A 184 -2.77 5.66 13.73
CA VAL A 184 -2.69 5.20 12.33
C VAL A 184 -3.23 6.26 11.38
N TYR A 185 -4.39 6.87 11.69
CA TYR A 185 -4.95 7.94 10.88
C TYR A 185 -4.03 9.18 10.81
N ASN A 186 -3.45 9.59 11.94
CA ASN A 186 -2.51 10.70 12.01
C ASN A 186 -1.23 10.39 11.20
N CYS A 187 -0.73 9.16 11.29
CA CYS A 187 0.37 8.69 10.45
C CYS A 187 0.05 8.79 8.95
N LEU A 188 -1.14 8.35 8.53
CA LEU A 188 -1.57 8.45 7.13
C LEU A 188 -1.66 9.89 6.65
N GLN A 189 -2.10 10.84 7.49
CA GLN A 189 -2.06 12.27 7.13
C GLN A 189 -0.63 12.77 6.86
N MET A 190 0.36 12.22 7.56
CA MET A 190 1.76 12.58 7.41
C MET A 190 2.49 11.80 6.32
N ALA A 191 1.86 10.77 5.75
CA ALA A 191 2.43 9.98 4.68
C ALA A 191 2.82 10.88 3.49
N LYS A 192 3.99 10.60 2.91
CA LYS A 192 4.45 11.25 1.68
C LYS A 192 3.95 10.45 0.49
N PRO A 193 3.06 11.01 -0.36
CA PRO A 193 2.66 10.37 -1.60
C PRO A 193 3.81 10.41 -2.61
N VAL A 194 3.99 9.32 -3.35
CA VAL A 194 4.93 9.17 -4.45
C VAL A 194 4.22 8.51 -5.61
N THR A 195 4.21 9.17 -6.76
CA THR A 195 3.49 8.68 -7.95
C THR A 195 4.50 8.21 -8.99
N ILE A 196 4.22 7.10 -9.66
CA ILE A 196 4.97 6.60 -10.81
C ILE A 196 4.03 6.59 -12.01
N LEU A 197 4.40 7.30 -13.07
CA LEU A 197 3.68 7.31 -14.33
C LEU A 197 4.26 6.27 -15.30
N PRO A 198 3.49 5.82 -16.31
CA PRO A 198 4.00 4.95 -17.36
C PRO A 198 5.20 5.61 -18.06
N GLY A 199 6.21 4.80 -18.39
CA GLY A 199 7.41 5.27 -19.05
C GLY A 199 8.28 4.13 -19.51
N ASP A 200 9.30 4.46 -20.32
CA ASP A 200 10.26 3.47 -20.79
C ASP A 200 10.98 2.78 -19.61
N GLY A 201 10.96 1.45 -19.59
CA GLY A 201 11.54 0.63 -18.53
C GLY A 201 10.78 0.63 -17.20
N ILE A 202 9.54 1.13 -17.17
CA ILE A 202 8.64 1.07 -16.00
C ILE A 202 7.53 0.05 -16.29
N ASP A 203 7.44 -0.99 -15.48
CA ASP A 203 6.37 -1.99 -15.53
C ASP A 203 5.36 -1.72 -14.41
N LEU A 204 4.22 -1.13 -14.76
CA LEU A 204 3.17 -0.79 -13.80
C LEU A 204 2.42 -2.01 -13.24
N THR A 205 2.70 -3.23 -13.71
CA THR A 205 2.19 -4.45 -13.10
C THR A 205 3.01 -4.90 -11.89
N CYS A 206 4.21 -4.34 -11.73
CA CYS A 206 5.18 -4.71 -10.71
C CYS A 206 5.08 -3.80 -9.48
N ASP A 207 5.17 -4.33 -8.26
CA ASP A 207 5.24 -3.51 -7.04
C ASP A 207 6.65 -2.93 -6.74
N TYR A 208 6.82 -1.64 -7.00
CA TYR A 208 8.01 -0.84 -6.67
C TYR A 208 8.10 -0.32 -5.22
N ALA A 209 7.30 -0.81 -4.26
CA ALA A 209 7.32 -0.34 -2.87
C ALA A 209 8.73 -0.31 -2.24
N LYS A 210 9.56 -1.32 -2.54
CA LYS A 210 10.97 -1.36 -2.12
C LYS A 210 11.79 -0.23 -2.74
N CYS A 211 11.71 -0.05 -4.05
CA CYS A 211 12.43 1.01 -4.76
C CYS A 211 12.04 2.39 -4.22
N VAL A 212 10.74 2.64 -4.07
CA VAL A 212 10.24 3.90 -3.52
C VAL A 212 10.69 4.12 -2.08
N GLY A 213 10.60 3.10 -1.22
CA GLY A 213 11.04 3.21 0.17
C GLY A 213 12.55 3.44 0.31
N GLU A 214 13.36 2.93 -0.62
CA GLU A 214 14.82 3.13 -0.65
C GLU A 214 15.24 4.49 -1.20
N GLU A 215 14.51 5.04 -2.18
CA GLU A 215 14.87 6.33 -2.79
C GLU A 215 14.26 7.52 -2.05
N VAL A 216 13.06 7.36 -1.49
CA VAL A 216 12.32 8.46 -0.86
C VAL A 216 12.68 8.58 0.61
N LYS A 217 13.70 9.40 0.87
CA LYS A 217 14.18 9.74 2.20
C LYS A 217 13.12 10.51 3.00
N VAL A 218 12.71 9.96 4.14
CA VAL A 218 11.76 10.56 5.09
C VAL A 218 12.31 10.50 6.52
N GLY A 219 11.82 11.38 7.39
CA GLY A 219 12.28 11.45 8.79
C GLY A 219 13.69 12.00 8.97
N TYR A 220 14.21 12.72 7.96
CA TYR A 220 15.42 13.53 8.00
C TYR A 220 15.12 14.94 8.49
#